data_AF-A0A939CAL4-F1
#
_entry.id   AF-A0A939CAL4-F1
#
_cell.length_a   1.000
_cell.length_b   1.000
_cell.length_c   1.000
_cell.angle_alpha   90.00
_cell.angle_beta   90.00
_cell.angle_gamma   90.00
#
_symmetry.space_group_name_H-M   'P 1'
#
loop_
_entity.id
_entity.type
_entity.pdbx_description
1 polymer ?
#
loop_
_entity_poly.entity_id
_entity_poly.type
_entity_poly.pdbx_seq_one_letter_code
_entity_poly.pdbx_strand_id
1 'polypeptide(L)' 'WGARKAAVTIPKEKKTVKAEIVSVTENKANRLFLRRNIVTKGCTIKVKMQGKEQLAKVTSRPGQDGIVQAVLAEGK' A
#
# COMPACT_ATOMS: atom_id res chain seq x y z
N TRP A 1 9.35 3.57 -13.45
CA TRP A 1 9.05 2.76 -12.24
C TRP A 1 7.92 1.80 -12.57
N GLY A 2 8.18 0.50 -12.63
CA GLY A 2 7.23 -0.53 -13.10
C GLY A 2 6.68 -1.47 -12.02
N ALA A 3 6.92 -1.18 -10.74
CA ALA A 3 6.41 -2.02 -9.65
C ALA A 3 4.94 -1.67 -9.34
N ARG A 4 4.02 -2.16 -10.17
CA ARG A 4 2.56 -2.07 -9.95
C ARG A 4 2.05 -2.99 -8.82
N LYS A 5 2.93 -3.72 -8.14
CA LYS A 5 2.57 -4.81 -7.22
C LYS A 5 3.00 -4.48 -5.80
N ALA A 6 2.07 -4.59 -4.85
CA ALA A 6 2.32 -4.58 -3.42
C ALA A 6 2.06 -5.97 -2.84
N ALA A 7 2.86 -6.37 -1.86
CA ALA A 7 2.55 -7.48 -0.99
C ALA A 7 1.69 -6.95 0.17
N VAL A 8 0.44 -7.39 0.24
CA VAL A 8 -0.49 -6.95 1.28
C VAL A 8 -0.78 -8.08 2.23
N THR A 9 -0.46 -7.86 3.50
CA THR A 9 -0.67 -8.81 4.58
C THR A 9 -2.03 -8.57 5.21
N ILE A 10 -2.87 -9.60 5.24
CA ILE A 10 -4.14 -9.62 5.96
C ILE A 10 -3.85 -10.05 7.39
N PRO A 11 -3.91 -9.15 8.40
CA PRO A 11 -3.59 -9.50 9.78
C PRO A 11 -4.60 -10.53 10.35
N LYS A 12 -5.85 -10.52 9.87
CA LYS A 12 -6.90 -11.46 10.29
C LYS A 12 -6.61 -12.90 9.88
N GLU A 13 -6.07 -13.12 8.69
CA GLU A 13 -5.81 -14.46 8.16
C GLU A 13 -4.32 -14.86 8.23
N LYS A 14 -3.44 -13.93 8.67
CA LYS A 14 -1.97 -14.05 8.59
C LYS A 14 -1.46 -14.46 7.20
N LYS A 15 -2.20 -14.11 6.14
CA LYS A 15 -1.84 -14.40 4.75
C LYS A 15 -1.36 -13.14 4.06
N THR A 16 -0.35 -13.30 3.23
CA THR A 16 0.17 -12.23 2.37
C THR A 16 -0.24 -12.51 0.94
N VAL A 17 -0.96 -11.56 0.35
CA VAL A 17 -1.46 -11.63 -1.01
C VAL A 17 -0.83 -10.54 -1.85
N LYS A 18 -0.54 -10.85 -3.11
CA LYS A 18 -0.02 -9.86 -4.06
C LYS A 18 -1.19 -9.07 -4.62
N ALA A 19 -1.12 -7.76 -4.49
CA ALA A 19 -2.15 -6.82 -4.92
C ALA A 19 -1.59 -5.83 -5.93
N GLU A 20 -2.45 -5.28 -6.77
CA GLU A 20 -2.07 -4.17 -7.64
C GLU A 20 -2.33 -2.83 -6.94
N ILE A 21 -1.36 -1.92 -7.02
CA ILE A 21 -1.48 -0.57 -6.46
C ILE A 21 -2.22 0.29 -7.48
N VAL A 22 -3.39 0.81 -7.10
CA VAL A 22 -4.20 1.69 -7.96
C VAL A 22 -3.80 3.13 -7.77
N SER A 23 -3.76 3.59 -6.52
CA SER A 23 -3.46 4.98 -6.17
C SER A 23 -3.10 5.11 -4.69
N VAL A 24 -2.51 6.24 -4.33
CA VAL A 24 -2.24 6.61 -2.94
C VAL A 24 -3.39 7.47 -2.43
N THR A 25 -4.08 7.03 -1.39
CA THR A 25 -5.25 7.75 -0.85
C THR A 25 -4.83 8.80 0.17
N GLU A 26 -3.91 8.45 1.08
CA GLU A 26 -3.59 9.32 2.19
C GLU A 26 -2.13 9.14 2.61
N ASN A 27 -1.38 10.24 2.72
CA ASN A 27 -0.01 10.21 3.22
C ASN A 27 0.10 11.04 4.51
N LYS A 28 0.32 10.36 5.63
CA LYS A 28 0.53 10.97 6.94
C LYS A 28 1.77 11.87 7.01
N ALA A 29 2.75 11.68 6.11
CA ALA A 29 4.00 12.43 6.13
C ALA A 29 3.88 13.83 5.49
N ASN A 30 3.14 13.97 4.39
CA ASN A 30 2.86 15.27 3.76
C ASN A 30 1.80 15.12 2.65
N ARG A 31 0.82 16.03 2.60
CA ARG A 31 -0.20 16.05 1.52
C ARG A 31 0.43 16.32 0.14
N LEU A 32 1.58 16.99 0.09
CA LEU A 32 2.31 17.27 -1.16
C LEU A 32 2.85 15.99 -1.84
N PHE A 33 3.07 14.90 -1.08
CA PHE A 33 3.52 13.62 -1.64
C PHE A 33 2.47 12.91 -2.48
N LEU A 34 1.18 13.21 -2.27
CA LEU A 34 0.08 12.67 -3.08
C LEU A 34 0.21 13.11 -4.54
N ARG A 35 0.56 14.38 -4.78
CA ARG A 35 0.72 14.92 -6.15
C ARG A 35 1.88 14.29 -6.92
N ARG A 36 2.87 13.74 -6.21
CA ARG A 36 4.06 13.10 -6.79
C ARG A 36 3.97 11.57 -6.75
N ASN A 37 2.85 10.98 -6.31
CA ASN A 37 2.67 9.54 -6.13
C ASN A 37 3.80 8.86 -5.34
N ILE A 38 4.35 9.55 -4.34
CA ILE A 38 5.48 9.02 -3.54
C ILE A 38 4.92 8.13 -2.43
N VAL A 39 5.23 6.84 -2.50
CA VAL A 39 4.87 5.84 -1.49
C VAL A 39 5.91 5.85 -0.38
N THR A 40 5.50 6.23 0.82
CA THR A 40 6.34 6.22 2.03
C THR A 40 5.80 5.23 3.06
N LYS A 41 6.65 4.81 4.01
CA LYS A 41 6.21 4.07 5.20
C LYS A 41 5.14 4.86 5.94
N GLY A 42 4.05 4.19 6.33
CA GLY A 42 2.92 4.76 7.05
C GLY A 42 1.86 5.43 6.16
N CYS A 43 2.03 5.39 4.84
CA CYS A 43 1.07 5.89 3.87
C CYS A 43 -0.08 4.88 3.67
N THR A 44 -1.29 5.38 3.46
CA THR A 44 -2.47 4.59 3.07
C THR A 44 -2.58 4.58 1.55
N ILE A 45 -2.55 3.37 0.99
CA ILE A 45 -2.68 3.12 -0.45
C ILE A 45 -3.97 2.38 -0.76
N LYS A 46 -4.52 2.65 -1.93
CA LYS A 46 -5.64 1.90 -2.52
C LYS A 46 -5.07 0.79 -3.37
N VAL A 47 -5.34 -0.45 -2.96
CA VAL A 47 -4.90 -1.66 -3.65
C VAL A 47 -6.10 -2.39 -4.21
N LYS A 48 -5.96 -2.98 -5.39
CA LYS A 48 -6.96 -3.84 -6.02
C LYS A 48 -6.53 -5.29 -5.81
N MET A 49 -7.33 -6.05 -5.09
CA MET A 49 -7.14 -7.48 -4.86
C MET A 49 -8.37 -8.24 -5.33
N GLN A 50 -8.21 -9.17 -6.28
CA GLN A 50 -9.29 -10.01 -6.79
C GLN A 50 -10.56 -9.20 -7.15
N GLY A 51 -10.39 -8.03 -7.78
CA GLY A 51 -11.50 -7.15 -8.19
C GLY A 51 -12.06 -6.24 -7.08
N LYS A 52 -11.66 -6.39 -5.82
CA LYS A 52 -12.07 -5.52 -4.70
C LYS A 52 -11.03 -4.45 -4.43
N GLU A 53 -11.50 -3.21 -4.27
CA GLU A 53 -10.67 -2.11 -3.81
C GLU A 53 -10.56 -2.15 -2.28
N GLN A 54 -9.34 -2.21 -1.77
CA GLN A 54 -9.07 -2.24 -0.34
C GLN A 54 -8.06 -1.16 0.03
N LEU A 55 -8.20 -0.65 1.26
CA LEU A 55 -7.22 0.26 1.84
C LEU A 55 -6.15 -0.57 2.54
N ALA A 56 -4.90 -0.29 2.23
CA ALA A 56 -3.76 -0.92 2.85
C ALA A 56 -2.79 0.15 3.36
N LYS A 57 -2.21 -0.09 4.53
CA LYS A 57 -1.22 0.78 5.15
C LYS A 57 0.17 0.23 4.87
N VAL A 58 1.00 1.01 4.20
CA VAL A 58 2.38 0.64 3.89
C VAL A 58 3.21 0.62 5.16
N THR A 59 3.93 -0.47 5.40
CA THR A 59 4.80 -0.64 6.57
C THR A 59 6.28 -0.65 6.20
N SER A 60 6.60 -0.92 4.94
CA SER A 60 7.98 -0.96 4.42
C SER A 60 8.39 0.35 3.74
N ARG A 61 9.72 0.55 3.60
CA ARG A 61 10.31 1.63 2.79
C ARG A 61 10.67 1.07 1.42
N PRO A 62 9.89 1.37 0.36
CA PRO A 62 10.05 0.73 -0.94
C PRO A 62 11.41 0.99 -1.60
N GLY A 63 12.10 2.07 -1.23
CA GLY A 63 13.45 2.37 -1.72
C GLY A 63 14.55 1.45 -1.16
N GLN A 64 14.30 0.72 -0.08
CA GLN A 64 15.28 -0.21 0.51
C GLN A 64 14.90 -1.69 0.28
N ASP A 65 13.64 -2.06 0.47
CA ASP A 65 13.20 -3.46 0.37
C ASP A 65 12.97 -3.94 -1.07
N GLY A 66 12.89 -3.04 -2.06
CA GLY A 66 12.56 -3.36 -3.46
C GLY A 66 11.12 -3.87 -3.69
N ILE A 67 10.39 -4.19 -2.62
CA ILE A 67 8.99 -4.65 -2.63
C ILE A 67 8.17 -3.74 -1.73
N VAL A 68 7.00 -3.29 -2.21
CA VAL A 68 6.06 -2.53 -1.39
C VAL A 68 5.30 -3.50 -0.49
N GLN A 69 5.62 -3.50 0.81
CA GLN A 69 4.84 -4.23 1.81
C GLN A 69 3.81 -3.31 2.46
N ALA A 70 2.57 -3.78 2.51
CA ALA A 70 1.47 -3.11 3.18
C ALA A 70 0.67 -4.11 4.03
N VAL A 71 -0.06 -3.60 5.00
CA VAL A 71 -0.98 -4.37 5.83
C VAL A 71 -2.39 -3.90 5.49
N LEU A 72 -3.32 -4.84 5.35
CA LEU A 72 -4.73 -4.51 5.13
C LEU A 72 -5.23 -3.64 6.28
N ALA A 73 -5.63 -2.41 5.96
CA ALA A 73 -6.24 -1.49 6.90
C ALA A 73 -7.74 -1.54 6.66
N GLU A 74 -8.41 -2.52 7.25
CA GLU A 74 -9.86 -2.43 7.39
C GLU A 74 -10.15 -1.25 8.31
N GLY A 75 -10.90 -0.29 7.78
CA GLY A 75 -11.37 0.86 8.55
C GLY A 75 -12.03 0.37 9.82
N LYS A 76 -11.70 1.04 10.92
CA LYS A 76 -12.53 1.06 12.11
C LYS A 76 -13.79 1.86 11.80
#